data_AF-A0A9E4UAJ3-F1
#
_entry.id   AF-A0A9E4UAJ3-F1
#
_cell.length_a   1.000
_cell.length_b   1.000
_cell.length_c   1.000
_cell.angle_alpha   90.00
_cell.angle_beta   90.00
_cell.angle_gamma   90.00
#
_symmetry.space_group_name_H-M   'P 1'
#
loop_
_entity.id
_entity.type
_entity.pdbx_description
1 polymer ?
#
loop_
_entity_poly.entity_id
_entity_poly.type
_entity_poly.pdbx_seq_one_letter_code
_entity_poly.pdbx_strand_id
1 'polypeptide(L)'
;GLLVDYYVQFLAIGLAMMIWGVRLCPLDGSICRVLRLNFQLLADLPYLLVRIGTGITLIVLALHAKLLDPSLALTFLDENELNFMPLLGFDGFTNVYFALSAGLVELTIGIFLVTGVATRFVTILFCMVLGSTLIMLGPGELIGHLPLFGVAVPLILRAGPGRLHLRESSTAGRIGASTPAAAT
;
A
#
# COMPACT_ATOMS: atom_id res chain seq x y z
N GLY A 1 -3.41 20.25 -8.31
CA GLY A 1 -1.93 20.32 -8.43
C GLY A 1 -1.34 18.95 -8.18
N LEU A 2 -0.95 18.24 -9.24
CA LEU A 2 -0.53 16.83 -9.19
C LEU A 2 0.56 16.55 -8.14
N LEU A 3 1.49 17.47 -7.91
CA LEU A 3 2.59 17.26 -6.95
C LEU A 3 2.09 16.92 -5.53
N VAL A 4 0.99 17.54 -5.08
CA VAL A 4 0.42 17.32 -3.74
C VAL A 4 -0.03 15.88 -3.54
N ASP A 5 -0.61 15.28 -4.58
CA ASP A 5 -1.22 13.94 -4.52
C ASP A 5 -0.15 12.84 -4.39
N TYR A 6 1.06 13.07 -4.90
CA TYR A 6 2.18 12.11 -4.84
C TYR A 6 3.14 12.34 -3.67
N TYR A 7 3.11 13.50 -2.98
CA TYR A 7 4.00 13.78 -1.85
C TYR A 7 3.93 12.72 -0.76
N VAL A 8 2.71 12.26 -0.44
CA VAL A 8 2.49 11.22 0.59
C VAL A 8 3.14 9.90 0.18
N GLN A 9 3.02 9.52 -1.09
CA GLN A 9 3.61 8.29 -1.62
C GLN A 9 5.14 8.37 -1.61
N PHE A 10 5.72 9.48 -2.08
CA PHE A 10 7.17 9.67 -2.09
C PHE A 10 7.77 9.70 -0.69
N LEU A 11 7.07 10.34 0.28
CA LEU A 11 7.49 10.33 1.69
C LEU A 11 7.46 8.90 2.26
N ALA A 12 6.39 8.15 2.01
CA ALA A 12 6.24 6.78 2.49
C ALA A 12 7.31 5.85 1.89
N ILE A 13 7.57 5.95 0.59
CA ILE A 13 8.65 5.21 -0.08
C ILE A 13 10.01 5.61 0.47
N GLY A 14 10.27 6.91 0.66
CA GLY A 14 11.54 7.41 1.20
C GLY A 14 11.83 6.88 2.61
N LEU A 15 10.85 6.95 3.50
CA LEU A 15 10.95 6.38 4.85
C LEU A 15 11.14 4.87 4.83
N ALA A 16 10.41 4.16 3.97
CA ALA A 16 10.52 2.72 3.84
C ALA A 16 11.88 2.28 3.29
N MET A 17 12.42 2.99 2.30
CA MET A 17 13.76 2.78 1.75
C MET A 17 14.83 3.03 2.81
N MET A 18 14.68 4.09 3.63
CA MET A 18 15.60 4.38 4.73
C MET A 18 15.65 3.22 5.73
N ILE A 19 14.48 2.70 6.14
CA ILE A 19 14.39 1.56 7.07
C ILE A 19 14.84 0.25 6.42
N TRP A 20 14.63 0.06 5.12
CA TRP A 20 15.15 -1.09 4.38
C TRP A 20 16.69 -1.04 4.27
N GLY A 21 17.26 0.14 4.07
CA GLY A 21 18.71 0.38 4.02
C GLY A 21 19.42 -0.08 5.30
N VAL A 22 18.77 0.08 6.46
CA VAL A 22 19.26 -0.41 7.77
C VAL A 22 19.47 -1.93 7.80
N ARG A 23 18.83 -2.69 6.90
CA ARG A 23 19.00 -4.15 6.81
C ARG A 23 20.09 -4.58 5.82
N LEU A 24 20.47 -3.73 4.88
CA LEU A 24 21.46 -4.03 3.83
C LEU A 24 22.90 -3.70 4.28
N CYS A 25 23.05 -2.72 5.18
CA CYS A 25 24.36 -2.31 5.70
C CYS A 25 24.78 -3.12 6.95
N PRO A 26 25.97 -3.77 6.94
CA PRO A 26 26.52 -4.45 8.13
C PRO A 26 26.74 -3.52 9.33
N LEU A 27 26.98 -2.23 9.06
CA LEU A 27 27.17 -1.18 10.06
C LEU A 27 25.90 -0.95 10.90
N ASP A 28 24.73 -0.98 10.25
CA ASP A 28 23.44 -0.79 10.91
C ASP A 28 23.02 -2.00 11.75
N GLY A 29 23.46 -3.20 11.37
CA GLY A 29 23.30 -4.40 12.19
C GLY A 29 24.02 -4.27 13.55
N SER A 30 25.12 -3.53 13.60
CA SER A 30 25.84 -3.23 14.84
C SER A 30 25.12 -2.19 15.68
N ILE A 31 24.61 -1.13 15.06
CA ILE A 31 23.83 -0.07 15.72
C ILE A 31 22.52 -0.64 16.30
N CYS A 32 21.79 -1.48 15.55
CA CYS A 32 20.57 -2.13 16.04
C CYS A 32 20.81 -3.06 17.23
N ARG A 33 21.99 -3.71 17.28
CA ARG A 33 22.39 -4.57 18.41
C ARG A 33 22.73 -3.75 19.65
N VAL A 34 23.33 -2.57 19.47
CA VAL A 34 23.60 -1.59 20.55
C VAL A 34 22.31 -0.99 21.09
N LEU A 35 21.37 -0.63 20.21
CA LEU A 35 20.09 -0.01 20.57
C LEU A 35 19.01 -1.00 21.04
N ARG A 36 19.33 -2.31 21.10
CA ARG A 36 18.39 -3.41 21.45
C ARG A 36 17.06 -3.39 20.68
N LEU A 37 17.08 -2.96 19.42
CA LEU A 37 15.86 -2.90 18.61
C LEU A 37 15.40 -4.29 18.18
N ASN A 38 14.08 -4.50 18.16
CA ASN A 38 13.49 -5.75 17.73
C ASN A 38 13.58 -5.87 16.20
N PHE A 39 14.49 -6.73 15.73
CA PHE A 39 14.82 -6.88 14.30
C PHE A 39 13.63 -7.32 13.45
N GLN A 40 12.66 -8.05 14.02
CA GLN A 40 11.42 -8.45 13.33
C GLN A 40 10.45 -7.28 13.15
N LEU A 41 10.28 -6.42 14.17
CA LEU A 41 9.46 -5.21 14.05
C LEU A 41 10.02 -4.25 12.98
N LEU A 42 11.33 -4.07 12.96
CA LEU A 42 11.99 -3.24 11.95
C LEU A 42 11.93 -3.87 10.53
N ALA A 43 11.71 -5.19 10.45
CA ALA A 43 11.51 -5.91 9.20
C ALA A 43 10.17 -5.58 8.54
N ASP A 44 9.14 -5.42 9.36
CA ASP A 44 7.74 -5.36 8.92
C ASP A 44 7.26 -3.91 8.79
N LEU A 45 7.94 -2.98 9.48
CA LEU A 45 7.66 -1.54 9.43
C LEU A 45 7.69 -0.92 8.01
N PRO A 46 8.66 -1.24 7.11
CA PRO A 46 8.66 -0.72 5.75
C PRO A 46 7.39 -1.11 4.99
N TYR A 47 6.96 -2.36 5.12
CA TYR A 47 5.76 -2.86 4.44
C TYR A 47 4.50 -2.17 4.95
N LEU A 48 4.42 -1.92 6.26
CA LEU A 48 3.32 -1.18 6.86
C LEU A 48 3.27 0.27 6.35
N LEU A 49 4.40 0.97 6.35
CA LEU A 49 4.53 2.34 5.85
C LEU A 49 4.13 2.45 4.38
N VAL A 50 4.64 1.55 3.56
CA VAL A 50 4.36 1.49 2.13
C VAL A 50 2.89 1.19 1.87
N ARG A 51 2.30 0.23 2.61
CA ARG A 51 0.90 -0.13 2.49
C ARG A 51 -0.02 1.03 2.84
N ILE A 52 0.21 1.66 4.00
CA ILE A 52 -0.59 2.78 4.49
C ILE A 52 -0.39 3.99 3.57
N GLY A 53 0.84 4.29 3.18
CA GLY A 53 1.17 5.38 2.26
C GLY A 53 0.42 5.26 0.93
N THR A 54 0.46 4.09 0.31
CA THR A 54 -0.28 3.83 -0.94
C THR A 54 -1.78 3.87 -0.75
N GLY A 55 -2.30 3.32 0.34
CA GLY A 55 -3.72 3.44 0.65
C GLY A 55 -4.18 4.90 0.78
N ILE A 56 -3.40 5.74 1.50
CA ILE A 56 -3.69 7.16 1.65
C ILE A 56 -3.59 7.88 0.31
N THR A 57 -2.57 7.60 -0.51
CA THR A 57 -2.43 8.21 -1.84
C THR A 57 -3.63 7.90 -2.73
N LEU A 58 -4.15 6.67 -2.72
CA LEU A 58 -5.36 6.33 -3.48
C LEU A 58 -6.61 7.05 -2.96
N ILE A 59 -6.74 7.19 -1.64
CA ILE A 59 -7.84 7.95 -1.03
C ILE A 59 -7.78 9.42 -1.44
N VAL A 60 -6.60 10.04 -1.35
CA VAL A 60 -6.39 11.44 -1.74
C VAL A 60 -6.67 11.62 -3.22
N LEU A 61 -6.17 10.73 -4.09
CA LEU A 61 -6.40 10.79 -5.53
C LEU A 61 -7.88 10.66 -5.89
N ALA A 62 -8.58 9.69 -5.29
CA ALA A 62 -10.02 9.51 -5.50
C ALA A 62 -10.83 10.73 -5.07
N LEU A 63 -10.51 11.31 -3.90
CA LEU A 63 -11.20 12.49 -3.39
C LEU A 63 -10.90 13.73 -4.24
N HIS A 64 -9.63 14.01 -4.50
CA HIS A 64 -9.21 15.24 -5.15
C HIS A 64 -9.45 15.22 -6.67
N ALA A 65 -9.04 14.16 -7.37
CA ALA A 65 -9.07 14.10 -8.83
C ALA A 65 -10.40 13.61 -9.42
N LYS A 66 -11.28 12.99 -8.62
CA LYS A 66 -12.54 12.40 -9.13
C LYS A 66 -13.80 12.86 -8.41
N LEU A 67 -13.75 13.15 -7.11
CA LEU A 67 -14.93 13.55 -6.34
C LEU A 67 -15.06 15.08 -6.18
N LEU A 68 -13.97 15.79 -5.94
CA LEU A 68 -13.96 17.23 -5.69
C LEU A 68 -13.84 18.05 -6.98
N ASP A 69 -12.93 17.66 -7.88
CA ASP A 69 -12.74 18.34 -9.16
C ASP A 69 -12.62 17.32 -10.31
N PRO A 70 -13.76 16.78 -10.80
CA PRO A 70 -13.76 15.81 -11.89
C PRO A 70 -13.42 16.43 -13.25
N SER A 71 -13.21 17.75 -13.35
CA SER A 71 -13.02 18.44 -14.63
C SER A 71 -11.87 17.83 -15.44
N LEU A 72 -10.74 17.54 -14.79
CA LEU A 72 -9.59 16.90 -15.42
C LEU A 72 -9.92 15.47 -15.89
N ALA A 73 -10.64 14.69 -15.08
CA ALA A 73 -11.02 13.33 -15.43
C ALA A 73 -12.03 13.29 -16.60
N LEU A 74 -12.93 14.28 -16.67
CA LEU A 74 -13.91 14.42 -17.75
C LEU A 74 -13.24 14.83 -19.06
N THR A 75 -12.39 15.86 -19.05
CA THR A 75 -11.62 16.26 -20.23
C THR A 75 -10.78 15.09 -20.74
N PHE A 76 -10.19 14.33 -19.83
CA PHE A 76 -9.42 13.14 -20.19
C PHE A 76 -10.26 12.02 -20.84
N LEU A 77 -11.47 11.77 -20.32
CA LEU A 77 -12.42 10.81 -20.87
C LEU A 77 -12.98 11.25 -22.23
N ASP A 78 -13.15 12.55 -22.42
CA ASP A 78 -13.60 13.13 -23.69
C ASP A 78 -12.51 13.04 -24.77
N GLU A 79 -11.24 13.18 -24.40
CA GLU A 79 -10.11 13.08 -25.34
C GLU A 79 -9.72 11.65 -25.70
N ASN A 80 -9.92 10.67 -24.80
CA ASN A 80 -9.44 9.29 -24.98
C ASN A 80 -10.55 8.25 -25.14
N GLU A 81 -11.83 8.66 -25.12
CA GLU A 81 -13.02 7.79 -25.25
C GLU A 81 -12.97 6.49 -24.40
N LEU A 82 -12.44 6.59 -23.18
CA LEU A 82 -12.17 5.41 -22.34
C LEU A 82 -13.41 4.81 -21.69
N ASN A 83 -14.56 5.47 -21.83
CA ASN A 83 -15.81 4.98 -21.31
C ASN A 83 -16.28 3.78 -22.16
N PHE A 84 -16.02 2.59 -21.66
CA PHE A 84 -16.42 1.33 -22.31
C PHE A 84 -17.87 0.91 -21.99
N MET A 85 -18.59 1.64 -21.13
CA MET A 85 -19.97 1.28 -20.74
C MET A 85 -20.99 1.37 -21.89
N PRO A 86 -20.92 2.35 -22.80
CA PRO A 86 -21.73 2.34 -24.02
C PRO A 86 -21.50 1.09 -24.87
N LEU A 87 -20.26 0.58 -24.97
CA LEU A 87 -19.98 -0.67 -25.70
C LEU A 87 -20.65 -1.91 -25.07
N LEU A 88 -20.96 -1.85 -23.78
CA LEU A 88 -21.66 -2.92 -23.05
C LEU A 88 -23.19 -2.79 -23.10
N GLY A 89 -23.72 -1.79 -23.83
CA GLY A 89 -25.16 -1.52 -23.96
C GLY A 89 -25.72 -0.59 -22.88
N PHE A 90 -24.87 0.11 -22.14
CA PHE A 90 -25.29 1.12 -21.15
C PHE A 90 -25.18 2.53 -21.74
N ASP A 91 -26.01 2.85 -22.73
CA ASP A 91 -25.98 4.14 -23.44
C ASP A 91 -26.25 5.36 -22.54
N GLY A 92 -26.91 5.16 -21.40
CA GLY A 92 -27.15 6.22 -20.39
C GLY A 92 -25.97 6.48 -19.45
N PHE A 93 -24.88 5.69 -19.54
CA PHE A 93 -23.75 5.79 -18.63
C PHE A 93 -22.72 6.80 -19.14
N THR A 94 -22.89 8.05 -18.74
CA THR A 94 -22.02 9.16 -19.14
C THR A 94 -20.62 9.07 -18.54
N ASN A 95 -19.68 9.83 -19.12
CA ASN A 95 -18.30 9.96 -18.64
C ASN A 95 -18.23 10.40 -17.16
N VAL A 96 -19.22 11.16 -16.69
CA VAL A 96 -19.34 11.56 -15.28
C VAL A 96 -19.55 10.35 -14.36
N TYR A 97 -20.48 9.47 -14.70
CA TYR A 97 -20.72 8.26 -13.90
C TYR A 97 -19.53 7.31 -13.96
N PHE A 98 -18.83 7.27 -15.10
CA PHE A 98 -17.60 6.50 -15.24
C PHE A 98 -16.49 7.01 -14.34
N ALA A 99 -16.16 8.30 -14.42
CA ALA A 99 -15.16 8.92 -13.55
C ALA A 99 -15.48 8.72 -12.07
N LEU A 100 -16.74 8.91 -11.67
CA LEU A 100 -17.17 8.74 -10.28
C LEU A 100 -17.06 7.28 -9.82
N SER A 101 -17.46 6.32 -10.66
CA SER A 101 -17.33 4.89 -10.35
C SER A 101 -15.86 4.47 -10.19
N ALA A 102 -14.97 4.96 -11.05
CA ALA A 102 -13.54 4.71 -10.96
C ALA A 102 -12.95 5.32 -9.66
N GLY A 103 -13.45 6.49 -9.24
CA GLY A 103 -13.04 7.11 -7.97
C GLY A 103 -13.50 6.31 -6.75
N LEU A 104 -14.72 5.78 -6.76
CA LEU A 104 -15.22 4.90 -5.70
C LEU A 104 -14.40 3.61 -5.58
N VAL A 105 -14.00 3.03 -6.71
CA VAL A 105 -13.14 1.84 -6.73
C VAL A 105 -11.77 2.16 -6.12
N GLU A 106 -11.13 3.26 -6.52
CA GLU A 106 -9.84 3.70 -5.94
C GLU A 106 -9.92 4.00 -4.46
N LEU A 107 -10.99 4.68 -4.02
CA LEU A 107 -11.24 4.97 -2.61
C LEU A 107 -11.38 3.68 -1.79
N THR A 108 -12.16 2.72 -2.30
CA THR A 108 -12.40 1.44 -1.64
C THR A 108 -11.10 0.62 -1.52
N ILE A 109 -10.32 0.55 -2.60
CA ILE A 109 -9.00 -0.11 -2.61
C ILE A 109 -8.07 0.58 -1.60
N GLY A 110 -8.05 1.91 -1.58
CA GLY A 110 -7.25 2.69 -0.63
C GLY A 110 -7.61 2.38 0.83
N ILE A 111 -8.90 2.35 1.16
CA ILE A 111 -9.39 1.99 2.51
C ILE A 111 -8.98 0.55 2.88
N PHE A 112 -9.12 -0.40 1.95
CA PHE A 112 -8.74 -1.78 2.19
C PHE A 112 -7.22 -1.95 2.39
N LEU A 113 -6.39 -1.18 1.68
CA LEU A 113 -4.95 -1.16 1.91
C LEU A 113 -4.60 -0.57 3.29
N VAL A 114 -5.20 0.54 3.69
CA VAL A 114 -4.95 1.14 5.02
C VAL A 114 -5.34 0.16 6.12
N THR A 115 -6.57 -0.38 6.06
CA THR A 115 -7.11 -1.32 7.05
C THR A 115 -6.39 -2.67 7.05
N GLY A 116 -5.73 -3.04 5.95
CA GLY A 116 -5.00 -4.30 5.84
C GLY A 116 -5.89 -5.52 5.62
N VAL A 117 -7.12 -5.32 5.15
CA VAL A 117 -8.07 -6.40 4.84
C VAL A 117 -7.72 -7.00 3.47
N ALA A 118 -7.56 -8.33 3.41
CA ALA A 118 -7.32 -9.08 2.16
C ALA A 118 -6.24 -8.47 1.24
N THR A 119 -5.15 -7.96 1.83
CA THR A 119 -4.14 -7.14 1.15
C THR A 119 -3.60 -7.74 -0.14
N ARG A 120 -3.38 -9.06 -0.21
CA ARG A 120 -2.96 -9.72 -1.46
C ARG A 120 -3.97 -9.52 -2.59
N PHE A 121 -5.24 -9.82 -2.32
CA PHE A 121 -6.30 -9.69 -3.33
C PHE A 121 -6.50 -8.23 -3.73
N VAL A 122 -6.48 -7.32 -2.76
CA VAL A 122 -6.64 -5.89 -2.99
C VAL A 122 -5.48 -5.33 -3.81
N THR A 123 -4.23 -5.72 -3.53
CA THR A 123 -3.08 -5.30 -4.33
C THR A 123 -3.09 -5.89 -5.74
N ILE A 124 -3.55 -7.13 -5.93
CA ILE A 124 -3.73 -7.71 -7.27
C ILE A 124 -4.79 -6.94 -8.05
N LEU A 125 -5.96 -6.68 -7.45
CA LEU A 125 -7.02 -5.90 -8.07
C LEU A 125 -6.53 -4.50 -8.44
N PHE A 126 -5.80 -3.86 -7.54
CA PHE A 126 -5.14 -2.57 -7.78
C PHE A 126 -4.19 -2.62 -8.98
N CYS A 127 -3.32 -3.64 -9.06
CA CYS A 127 -2.45 -3.85 -10.22
C CYS A 127 -3.22 -4.06 -11.51
N MET A 128 -4.37 -4.77 -11.48
CA MET A 128 -5.21 -4.94 -12.66
C MET A 128 -5.82 -3.62 -13.11
N VAL A 129 -6.32 -2.80 -12.19
CA VAL A 129 -6.88 -1.48 -12.51
C VAL A 129 -5.80 -0.59 -13.13
N LEU A 130 -4.64 -0.43 -12.47
CA LEU A 130 -3.53 0.36 -13.01
C LEU A 130 -2.94 -0.22 -14.30
N GLY A 131 -2.92 -1.54 -14.44
CA GLY A 131 -2.47 -2.20 -15.67
C GLY A 131 -3.42 -1.97 -16.83
N SER A 132 -4.74 -2.00 -16.57
CA SER A 132 -5.75 -1.73 -17.58
C SER A 132 -5.68 -0.29 -18.08
N THR A 133 -5.52 0.69 -17.18
CA THR A 133 -5.33 2.09 -17.58
C THR A 133 -4.04 2.26 -18.36
N LEU A 134 -2.94 1.62 -17.95
CA LEU A 134 -1.69 1.68 -18.70
C LEU A 134 -1.79 1.10 -20.12
N ILE A 135 -2.52 -0.01 -20.31
CA ILE A 135 -2.73 -0.61 -21.64
C ILE A 135 -3.57 0.33 -22.52
N MET A 136 -4.58 0.98 -21.95
CA MET A 136 -5.46 1.88 -22.71
C MET A 136 -4.81 3.24 -23.03
N LEU A 137 -4.03 3.80 -22.10
CA LEU A 137 -3.41 5.13 -22.24
C LEU A 137 -2.00 5.09 -22.85
N GLY A 138 -1.38 3.91 -22.86
CA GLY A 138 -0.06 3.70 -23.44
C GLY A 138 1.12 4.10 -22.53
N PRO A 139 2.36 4.09 -23.06
CA PRO A 139 3.59 4.20 -22.26
C PRO A 139 3.82 5.57 -21.61
N GLY A 140 3.15 6.63 -22.06
CA GLY A 140 3.33 7.99 -21.51
C GLY A 140 2.88 8.10 -20.04
N GLU A 141 1.86 7.35 -19.67
CA GLU A 141 1.33 7.28 -18.30
C GLU A 141 2.14 6.38 -17.36
N LEU A 142 3.07 5.59 -17.91
CA LEU A 142 3.92 4.68 -17.15
C LEU A 142 4.71 5.43 -16.07
N ILE A 143 5.11 6.67 -16.33
CA ILE A 143 5.89 7.49 -15.40
C ILE A 143 5.09 7.78 -14.13
N GLY A 144 3.81 8.10 -14.26
CA GLY A 144 2.91 8.34 -13.11
C GLY A 144 2.62 7.07 -12.32
N HIS A 145 2.59 5.93 -13.00
CA HIS A 145 2.26 4.64 -12.40
C HIS A 145 3.47 3.91 -11.79
N LEU A 146 4.70 4.28 -12.16
CA LEU A 146 5.92 3.60 -11.74
C LEU A 146 6.10 3.51 -10.21
N PRO A 147 5.87 4.59 -9.43
CA PRO A 147 5.96 4.52 -7.96
C PRO A 147 4.90 3.62 -7.33
N LEU A 148 3.72 3.51 -7.97
CA LEU A 148 2.61 2.68 -7.50
C LEU A 148 2.90 1.19 -7.79
N PHE A 149 3.41 0.87 -8.99
CA PHE A 149 3.84 -0.49 -9.32
C PHE A 149 5.04 -0.96 -8.49
N GLY A 150 6.03 -0.08 -8.26
CA GLY A 150 7.21 -0.40 -7.45
C GLY A 150 6.87 -0.80 -6.01
N VAL A 151 5.73 -0.31 -5.51
CA VAL A 151 5.19 -0.63 -4.18
C VAL A 151 4.27 -1.86 -4.19
N ALA A 152 3.53 -2.08 -5.27
CA ALA A 152 2.63 -3.21 -5.36
C ALA A 152 3.36 -4.57 -5.31
N VAL A 153 4.54 -4.66 -5.94
CA VAL A 153 5.37 -5.89 -5.95
C VAL A 153 5.75 -6.38 -4.54
N PRO A 154 6.39 -5.56 -3.67
CA PRO A 154 6.74 -6.00 -2.31
C PRO A 154 5.50 -6.28 -1.45
N LEU A 155 4.39 -5.59 -1.69
CA LEU A 155 3.12 -5.88 -1.02
C LEU A 155 2.57 -7.25 -1.44
N ILE A 156 2.56 -7.61 -2.72
CA ILE A 156 2.10 -8.94 -3.17
C ILE A 156 3.00 -10.05 -2.62
N LEU A 157 4.32 -9.87 -2.69
CA LEU A 157 5.29 -10.89 -2.28
C LEU A 157 5.28 -11.13 -0.76
N ARG A 158 5.04 -10.10 0.05
CA ARG A 158 5.17 -10.17 1.52
C ARG A 158 3.89 -9.87 2.31
N ALA A 159 2.75 -9.62 1.66
CA ALA A 159 1.45 -9.55 2.33
C ALA A 159 1.08 -10.92 2.94
N GLY A 160 1.68 -11.28 4.06
CA GLY A 160 1.19 -12.33 4.95
C GLY A 160 0.14 -11.75 5.89
N PRO A 161 -0.74 -12.58 6.47
CA PRO A 161 -1.76 -12.13 7.42
C PRO A 161 -1.08 -11.33 8.53
N GLY A 162 -1.60 -10.12 8.79
CA GLY A 162 -1.14 -9.26 9.86
C GLY A 162 -1.26 -9.99 11.20
N ARG A 163 -0.23 -10.75 11.57
CA ARG A 163 -0.09 -11.31 12.91
C ARG A 163 0.49 -10.22 13.78
N LEU A 164 -0.38 -9.32 14.23
CA LEU A 164 -0.25 -8.77 15.57
C LEU A 164 -0.42 -9.93 16.56
N HIS A 165 0.59 -10.79 16.65
CA HIS A 165 0.77 -11.61 17.84
C HIS A 165 1.18 -10.63 18.93
N LEU A 166 0.17 -10.07 19.61
CA LEU A 166 0.34 -9.69 21.00
C LEU A 166 0.63 -10.99 21.74
N ARG A 167 1.93 -11.32 21.81
CA ARG A 167 2.43 -12.36 22.68
C ARG A 167 2.20 -11.82 24.07
N GLU A 168 1.08 -12.22 24.68
CA GLU A 168 0.88 -12.06 26.11
C GLU A 168 2.06 -12.72 26.80
N SER A 169 3.02 -11.91 27.23
CA SER A 169 4.03 -12.29 28.18
C SER A 169 3.36 -12.41 29.54
N SER A 170 2.54 -13.45 29.74
CA SER A 170 2.14 -13.84 31.08
C SER A 170 3.28 -14.65 31.69
N THR A 171 4.04 -13.92 32.48
CA THR A 171 4.96 -14.36 33.52
C THR A 171 4.22 -15.31 34.49
N ALA A 172 4.04 -16.57 34.11
CA ALA A 172 3.55 -17.63 34.99
C ALA A 172 4.38 -18.91 34.74
N GLY A 173 5.36 -19.16 35.60
CA GLY A 173 6.16 -20.38 35.53
C GLY A 173 7.62 -20.27 35.97
N ARG A 174 8.09 -19.10 36.43
CA ARG A 174 9.38 -18.98 37.15
C ARG A 174 9.14 -18.81 38.65
N ILE A 175 8.47 -19.79 39.26
CA ILE A 175 8.57 -20.07 40.70
C ILE A 175 8.74 -21.58 40.80
N GLY A 176 9.97 -22.04 40.66
CA GLY A 176 10.30 -23.46 40.60
C GLY A 176 11.79 -23.67 40.34
N ALA A 177 12.63 -22.82 40.92
CA ALA A 177 14.07 -23.05 40.97
C ALA A 177 14.55 -22.71 42.39
N SER A 178 14.64 -23.76 43.21
CA SER A 178 15.59 -23.84 44.31
C SER A 178 15.98 -25.32 44.50
N THR A 179 17.09 -25.68 43.87
CA THR A 179 18.02 -26.81 44.11
C THR A 179 18.47 -26.88 45.59
N PRO A 180 19.37 -27.79 46.07
CA PRO A 180 19.90 -29.07 45.54
C PRO A 180 19.98 -30.19 46.63
N ALA A 181 20.49 -31.38 46.27
CA ALA A 181 21.58 -32.11 46.98
C ALA A 181 21.43 -33.65 46.92
N ALA A 182 22.58 -34.30 46.77
CA ALA A 182 22.82 -35.73 46.66
C ALA A 182 22.66 -36.49 47.99
N ALA A 183 22.55 -37.82 47.87
CA ALA A 183 22.96 -38.90 48.77
C ALA A 183 21.82 -39.91 49.03
N THR A 184 21.89 -41.08 48.38
CA THR A 184 22.31 -42.39 48.93
C THR A 184 22.10 -43.46 47.88
#